data_AF-R7BP06-F1
#
_entry.id   AF-R7BP06-F1
#
_cell.length_a   1.000
_cell.length_b   1.000
_cell.length_c   1.000
_cell.angle_alpha   90.00
_cell.angle_beta   90.00
_cell.angle_gamma   90.00
#
_symmetry.space_group_name_H-M   'P 1'
#
loop_
_entity.id
_entity.type
_entity.pdbx_description
1 polymer ?
#
loop_
_entity_poly.entity_id
_entity_poly.type
_entity_poly.pdbx_seq_one_letter_code
_entity_poly.pdbx_strand_id
1 'polypeptide(L)'
;MANTFTCFEEFADAMEDLTPEERHQIEIAICEYGFFGIETELPRLLKPTFKMMKKDIDYSVSKRSNGGKGGRPKKEKTTDIETEKPVVSENTKPNTIQDNTVQNSTKDIDSPVIAEIVDYLNEKANTSYRSSSKNTKAHIRARLKEGFTVQDFKTVIDGRIKAWAKDPRMCEYIRPDTLFGSKFESYLNAEKVGNCTSQGGDGLDEVFEEYGKIYNERAISIEELDRMAVAN
;
A
#
# COMPACT_ATOMS: atom_id res chain seq x y z
N MET A 1 -6.52 1.64 -12.51
CA MET A 1 -6.46 1.90 -11.05
C MET A 1 -7.88 1.84 -10.54
N ALA A 2 -8.13 1.30 -9.34
CA ALA A 2 -9.44 1.46 -8.71
C ALA A 2 -9.60 2.94 -8.31
N ASN A 3 -10.76 3.53 -8.60
CA ASN A 3 -11.11 4.84 -8.04
C ASN A 3 -11.42 4.64 -6.56
N THR A 4 -10.82 5.46 -5.71
CA THR A 4 -10.96 5.33 -4.25
C THR A 4 -10.62 6.68 -3.62
N PHE A 5 -11.51 7.18 -2.78
CA PHE A 5 -11.33 8.38 -1.97
C PHE A 5 -11.17 8.03 -0.48
N THR A 6 -11.10 9.02 0.40
CA THR A 6 -11.15 8.82 1.86
C THR A 6 -12.48 9.38 2.36
N CYS A 7 -13.26 8.60 3.11
CA CYS A 7 -14.32 9.15 3.94
C CYS A 7 -13.66 9.68 5.22
N PHE A 8 -13.90 10.94 5.57
CA PHE A 8 -13.31 11.58 6.74
C PHE A 8 -14.29 11.58 7.93
N GLU A 9 -13.76 11.63 9.16
CA GLU A 9 -14.57 11.65 10.39
C GLU A 9 -15.56 12.84 10.41
N GLU A 10 -15.11 14.00 9.93
CA GLU A 10 -15.91 15.22 9.73
C GLU A 10 -17.15 15.01 8.83
N PHE A 11 -17.22 13.93 8.04
CA PHE A 11 -18.41 13.59 7.26
C PHE A 11 -19.51 13.02 8.16
N ALA A 12 -19.17 12.29 9.23
CA ALA A 12 -20.15 11.77 10.18
C ALA A 12 -20.81 12.92 10.96
N ASP A 13 -20.00 13.86 11.48
CA ASP A 13 -20.47 15.08 12.16
C ASP A 13 -21.43 15.87 11.27
N ALA A 14 -21.05 16.09 10.00
CA ALA A 14 -21.87 16.81 9.03
C ALA A 14 -23.13 16.05 8.56
N MET A 15 -23.30 14.79 8.98
CA MET A 15 -24.48 13.96 8.73
C MET A 15 -25.28 13.64 10.01
N GLU A 16 -24.82 14.05 11.19
CA GLU A 16 -25.46 13.76 12.49
C GLU A 16 -26.89 14.29 12.53
N ASP A 17 -27.07 15.58 12.21
CA ASP A 17 -28.36 16.29 12.20
C ASP A 17 -29.29 15.98 11.00
N LEU A 18 -28.82 15.21 10.01
CA LEU A 18 -29.62 14.88 8.83
C LEU A 18 -30.66 13.80 9.12
N THR A 19 -31.85 13.92 8.53
CA THR A 19 -32.82 12.81 8.54
C THR A 19 -32.24 11.59 7.81
N PRO A 20 -32.71 10.35 8.09
CA PRO A 20 -32.19 9.15 7.43
C PRO A 20 -32.28 9.19 5.89
N GLU A 21 -33.30 9.87 5.36
CA GLU A 21 -33.49 10.07 3.92
C GLU A 21 -32.48 11.08 3.34
N GLU A 22 -32.27 12.21 4.01
CA GLU A 22 -31.26 13.21 3.61
C GLU A 22 -29.83 12.67 3.72
N ARG A 23 -29.54 11.89 4.76
CA ARG A 23 -28.29 11.18 4.94
C ARG A 23 -28.07 10.18 3.81
N HIS A 24 -29.06 9.36 3.48
CA HIS A 24 -28.96 8.42 2.37
C HIS A 24 -28.69 9.11 1.02
N GLN A 25 -29.40 10.22 0.74
CA GLN A 25 -29.18 11.01 -0.48
C GLN A 25 -27.78 11.60 -0.56
N ILE A 26 -27.23 12.10 0.56
CA ILE A 26 -25.88 12.67 0.57
C ILE A 26 -24.80 11.58 0.49
N GLU A 27 -25.01 10.42 1.11
CA GLU A 27 -24.14 9.24 1.01
C GLU A 27 -24.05 8.71 -0.42
N ILE A 28 -25.18 8.61 -1.14
CA ILE A 28 -25.20 8.27 -2.57
C ILE A 28 -24.38 9.29 -3.35
N ALA A 29 -24.64 10.59 -3.18
CA ALA A 29 -23.93 11.63 -3.94
C ALA A 29 -22.41 11.64 -3.67
N ILE A 30 -21.99 11.41 -2.43
CA ILE A 30 -20.58 11.23 -2.04
C ILE A 30 -19.96 10.02 -2.74
N CYS A 31 -20.66 8.88 -2.78
CA CYS A 31 -20.18 7.67 -3.43
C CYS A 31 -20.12 7.81 -4.96
N GLU A 32 -21.18 8.32 -5.59
CA GLU A 32 -21.23 8.54 -7.05
C GLU A 32 -20.12 9.50 -7.50
N TYR A 33 -19.91 10.58 -6.75
CA TYR A 33 -18.83 11.52 -7.03
C TYR A 33 -17.45 10.92 -6.79
N GLY A 34 -17.23 10.29 -5.63
CA GLY A 34 -15.94 9.76 -5.23
C GLY A 34 -15.46 8.53 -6.02
N PHE A 35 -16.37 7.73 -6.56
CA PHE A 35 -16.05 6.56 -7.40
C PHE A 35 -16.12 6.84 -8.90
N PHE A 36 -17.10 7.61 -9.37
CA PHE A 36 -17.38 7.79 -10.80
C PHE A 36 -17.22 9.22 -11.30
N GLY A 37 -17.04 10.21 -10.40
CA GLY A 37 -16.96 11.63 -10.76
C GLY A 37 -18.31 12.23 -11.17
N ILE A 38 -19.42 11.56 -10.85
CA ILE A 38 -20.78 11.98 -11.20
C ILE A 38 -21.30 12.92 -10.11
N GLU A 39 -21.85 14.08 -10.51
CA GLU A 39 -22.52 15.01 -9.58
C GLU A 39 -24.03 14.79 -9.62
N THR A 40 -24.57 14.17 -8.57
CA THR A 40 -26.00 13.88 -8.41
C THR A 40 -26.80 15.15 -8.08
N GLU A 41 -28.05 15.24 -8.56
CA GLU A 41 -28.92 16.38 -8.27
C GLU A 41 -29.51 16.32 -6.84
N LEU A 42 -28.79 16.91 -5.88
CA LEU A 42 -29.25 16.99 -4.49
C LEU A 42 -30.33 18.06 -4.25
N PRO A 43 -31.22 17.89 -3.25
CA PRO A 43 -32.08 18.96 -2.72
C PRO A 43 -31.29 20.20 -2.27
N ARG A 44 -31.93 21.38 -2.31
CA ARG A 44 -31.28 22.67 -2.00
C ARG A 44 -30.57 22.71 -0.64
N LEU A 45 -31.07 21.99 0.36
CA LEU A 45 -30.51 21.93 1.70
C LEU A 45 -29.21 21.13 1.79
N LEU A 46 -29.02 20.11 0.95
CA LEU A 46 -27.85 19.21 0.98
C LEU A 46 -26.69 19.70 0.10
N LYS A 47 -26.96 20.57 -0.88
CA LYS A 47 -25.93 21.13 -1.78
C LYS A 47 -24.76 21.83 -1.05
N PRO A 48 -24.94 22.61 0.03
CA PRO A 48 -23.82 23.21 0.76
C PRO A 48 -22.92 22.17 1.42
N THR A 49 -23.53 21.22 2.13
CA THR A 49 -22.84 20.12 2.84
C THR A 49 -22.07 19.24 1.86
N PHE A 50 -22.72 18.81 0.77
CA PHE A 50 -22.05 18.06 -0.30
C PHE A 50 -20.92 18.86 -0.95
N LYS A 51 -21.09 20.15 -1.22
CA LYS A 51 -20.04 21.01 -1.79
C LYS A 51 -18.82 21.16 -0.86
N MET A 52 -19.02 21.08 0.45
CA MET A 52 -17.93 21.03 1.42
C MET A 52 -17.17 19.70 1.27
N MET A 53 -17.85 18.57 1.48
CA MET A 53 -17.27 17.22 1.37
C MET A 53 -16.59 16.95 0.02
N LYS A 54 -17.19 17.45 -1.08
CA LYS A 54 -16.65 17.38 -2.45
C LYS A 54 -15.21 17.88 -2.54
N LYS A 55 -14.90 18.99 -1.86
CA LYS A 55 -13.56 19.59 -1.84
C LYS A 55 -12.54 18.67 -1.15
N ASP A 56 -12.97 17.92 -0.13
CA ASP A 56 -12.11 17.02 0.63
C ASP A 56 -11.93 15.68 -0.09
N ILE A 57 -12.95 15.24 -0.83
CA ILE A 57 -12.86 14.15 -1.82
C ILE A 57 -11.84 14.51 -2.92
N ASP A 58 -11.97 15.69 -3.54
CA ASP A 58 -11.02 16.23 -4.53
C ASP A 58 -9.59 16.33 -3.98
N TYR A 59 -9.46 16.78 -2.73
CA TYR A 59 -8.18 16.83 -2.03
C TYR A 59 -7.58 15.43 -1.82
N SER A 60 -8.39 14.45 -1.39
CA SER A 60 -7.95 13.07 -1.23
C SER A 60 -7.49 12.45 -2.56
N VAL A 61 -8.29 12.59 -3.63
CA VAL A 61 -7.98 12.08 -4.97
C VAL A 61 -6.72 12.74 -5.55
N SER A 62 -6.59 14.06 -5.42
CA SER A 62 -5.41 14.80 -5.89
C SER A 62 -4.13 14.53 -5.07
N LYS A 63 -4.23 14.27 -3.77
CA LYS A 63 -3.07 13.83 -2.97
C LYS A 63 -2.61 12.43 -3.37
N ARG A 64 -3.53 11.51 -3.69
CA ARG A 64 -3.20 10.16 -4.16
C ARG A 64 -2.49 10.19 -5.53
N SER A 65 -2.97 11.00 -6.48
CA SER A 65 -2.32 11.15 -7.79
C SER A 65 -0.95 11.83 -7.71
N ASN A 66 -0.73 12.72 -6.75
CA ASN A 66 0.58 13.31 -6.47
C ASN A 66 1.51 12.36 -5.69
N GLY A 67 0.98 11.54 -4.77
CA GLY A 67 1.74 10.47 -4.10
C GLY A 67 2.28 9.41 -5.06
N GLY A 68 1.52 9.12 -6.13
CA GLY A 68 1.98 8.28 -7.25
C GLY A 68 3.17 8.85 -8.05
N LYS A 69 3.51 10.14 -7.86
CA LYS A 69 4.71 10.79 -8.43
C LYS A 69 5.87 10.85 -7.43
N GLY A 70 5.85 9.97 -6.42
CA GLY A 70 6.70 10.02 -5.22
C GLY A 70 8.19 10.27 -5.50
N GLY A 71 8.70 11.35 -4.93
CA GLY A 71 10.11 11.71 -4.97
C GLY A 71 10.38 13.00 -4.19
N ARG A 72 11.61 13.15 -3.67
CA ARG A 72 12.11 14.44 -3.20
C ARG A 72 12.02 15.45 -4.35
N PRO A 73 11.48 16.67 -4.16
CA PRO A 73 11.52 17.70 -5.20
C PRO A 73 12.95 17.84 -5.70
N LYS A 74 13.16 17.66 -7.01
CA LYS A 74 14.47 17.81 -7.62
C LYS A 74 14.87 19.26 -7.40
N LYS A 75 15.84 19.50 -6.51
CA LYS A 75 16.35 20.86 -6.23
C LYS A 75 16.85 21.42 -7.55
N GLU A 76 16.08 22.35 -8.12
CA GLU A 76 16.44 22.99 -9.36
C GLU A 76 17.78 23.70 -9.15
N LYS A 77 18.75 23.39 -10.02
CA LYS A 77 19.95 24.20 -10.12
C LYS A 77 19.56 25.43 -10.90
N THR A 78 19.28 26.53 -10.20
CA THR A 78 19.31 27.85 -10.80
C THR A 78 20.68 28.04 -11.44
N THR A 79 20.68 28.14 -12.77
CA THR A 79 21.81 28.61 -13.56
C THR A 79 21.79 30.13 -13.54
N ASP A 80 22.83 30.75 -12.99
CA ASP A 80 23.17 32.13 -13.31
C ASP A 80 24.70 32.30 -13.33
N ILE A 81 25.19 32.52 -14.56
CA ILE A 81 26.27 33.43 -15.00
C ILE A 81 27.71 33.22 -14.45
N GLU A 82 28.65 33.40 -15.38
CA GLU A 82 30.09 33.17 -15.27
C GLU A 82 30.84 34.17 -14.37
N THR A 83 31.96 33.74 -13.77
CA THR A 83 33.22 34.49 -13.85
C THR A 83 34.47 33.61 -13.56
N GLU A 84 35.26 33.41 -14.62
CA GLU A 84 36.73 33.26 -14.68
C GLU A 84 37.51 32.10 -14.01
N LYS A 85 38.66 31.78 -14.64
CA LYS A 85 39.64 30.69 -14.33
C LYS A 85 40.83 31.25 -13.50
N PRO A 86 41.72 30.42 -12.92
CA PRO A 86 42.82 29.74 -13.66
C PRO A 86 42.97 28.22 -13.34
N VAL A 87 43.17 27.30 -14.30
CA VAL A 87 44.41 26.76 -14.93
C VAL A 87 45.37 25.97 -14.00
N VAL A 88 45.91 24.84 -14.54
CA VAL A 88 46.90 23.84 -14.00
C VAL A 88 46.27 22.67 -13.21
N SER A 89 46.47 21.36 -13.49
CA SER A 89 46.96 20.66 -14.71
C SER A 89 46.56 19.15 -14.77
N GLU A 90 47.10 18.45 -15.77
CA GLU A 90 47.40 17.01 -16.05
C GLU A 90 47.47 15.98 -14.87
N ASN A 91 47.34 14.64 -15.04
CA ASN A 91 47.25 13.80 -16.26
C ASN A 91 46.60 12.40 -16.02
N THR A 92 46.28 11.69 -17.11
CA THR A 92 46.09 10.21 -17.26
C THR A 92 45.08 9.40 -16.40
N LYS A 93 44.02 8.94 -17.08
CA LYS A 93 43.51 7.54 -17.01
C LYS A 93 44.48 6.63 -17.81
N PRO A 94 44.58 5.30 -17.59
CA PRO A 94 43.44 4.36 -17.57
C PRO A 94 43.47 3.29 -16.46
N ASN A 95 42.31 2.67 -16.21
CA ASN A 95 42.23 1.46 -15.41
C ASN A 95 41.33 0.44 -16.11
N THR A 96 41.95 -0.57 -16.71
CA THR A 96 41.32 -1.79 -17.23
C THR A 96 42.28 -2.94 -16.95
N ILE A 97 42.10 -3.61 -15.82
CA ILE A 97 42.68 -4.92 -15.57
C ILE A 97 41.53 -5.85 -15.16
N GLN A 98 41.39 -6.93 -15.92
CA GLN A 98 40.55 -8.06 -15.53
C GLN A 98 41.37 -8.90 -14.56
N ASP A 99 40.87 -9.12 -13.36
CA ASP A 99 41.36 -10.20 -12.50
C ASP A 99 40.22 -11.17 -12.18
N ASN A 100 40.20 -12.27 -12.92
CA ASN A 100 39.97 -13.55 -12.27
C ASN A 100 41.15 -13.78 -11.32
N THR A 101 40.92 -14.26 -10.09
CA THR A 101 41.41 -15.56 -9.58
C THR A 101 41.08 -15.66 -8.08
N VAL A 102 41.17 -16.88 -7.54
CA VAL A 102 41.24 -17.25 -6.12
C VAL A 102 39.92 -17.21 -5.35
N GLN A 103 39.37 -18.42 -5.17
CA GLN A 103 38.51 -18.72 -4.02
C GLN A 103 39.30 -18.49 -2.73
N ASN A 104 38.70 -17.84 -1.74
CA ASN A 104 39.24 -17.87 -0.38
C ASN A 104 38.18 -18.40 0.58
N SER A 105 38.49 -19.55 1.17
CA SER A 105 37.58 -20.37 1.95
C SER A 105 37.40 -19.84 3.37
N THR A 106 36.21 -19.32 3.68
CA THR A 106 35.74 -19.15 5.06
C THR A 106 34.51 -20.03 5.29
N LYS A 107 34.78 -21.29 5.63
CA LYS A 107 33.91 -22.30 6.29
C LYS A 107 32.46 -22.37 5.79
N ASP A 108 32.14 -23.47 5.11
CA ASP A 108 30.84 -23.80 4.49
C ASP A 108 29.62 -23.94 5.42
N ILE A 109 29.69 -23.52 6.68
CA ILE A 109 28.56 -23.51 7.63
C ILE A 109 27.51 -22.44 7.26
N ASP A 110 27.94 -21.35 6.63
CA ASP A 110 27.03 -20.36 6.03
C ASP A 110 26.11 -20.97 4.96
N SER A 111 26.60 -21.98 4.23
CA SER A 111 25.92 -22.53 3.05
C SER A 111 24.59 -23.21 3.39
N PRO A 112 24.50 -24.18 4.33
CA PRO A 112 23.23 -24.80 4.71
C PRO A 112 22.28 -23.81 5.40
N VAL A 113 22.78 -22.88 6.22
CA VAL A 113 21.94 -21.88 6.90
C VAL A 113 21.29 -20.93 5.90
N ILE A 114 22.05 -20.46 4.90
CA ILE A 114 21.51 -19.61 3.83
C ILE A 114 20.57 -20.42 2.93
N ALA A 115 20.85 -21.70 2.67
CA ALA A 115 19.93 -22.57 1.95
C ALA A 115 18.59 -22.69 2.70
N GLU A 116 18.60 -23.03 3.98
CA GLU A 116 17.39 -23.16 4.81
C GLU A 116 16.50 -21.90 4.77
N ILE A 117 17.10 -20.71 4.93
CA ILE A 117 16.36 -19.43 4.89
C ILE A 117 15.75 -19.18 3.50
N VAL A 118 16.46 -19.50 2.43
CA VAL A 118 15.99 -19.28 1.05
C VAL A 118 14.95 -20.31 0.63
N ASP A 119 15.13 -21.57 1.03
CA ASP A 119 14.18 -22.64 0.75
C ASP A 119 12.86 -22.41 1.50
N TYR A 120 12.91 -21.90 2.73
CA TYR A 120 11.72 -21.45 3.46
C TYR A 120 10.99 -20.29 2.78
N LEU A 121 11.72 -19.27 2.30
CA LEU A 121 11.12 -18.19 1.50
C LEU A 121 10.47 -18.72 0.22
N ASN A 122 11.15 -19.64 -0.48
CA ASN A 122 10.65 -20.27 -1.70
C ASN A 122 9.36 -21.05 -1.45
N GLU A 123 9.31 -21.87 -0.39
CA GLU A 123 8.13 -22.62 0.05
C GLU A 123 6.96 -21.69 0.37
N LYS A 124 7.16 -20.68 1.22
CA LYS A 124 6.07 -19.80 1.68
C LYS A 124 5.57 -18.83 0.61
N ALA A 125 6.44 -18.34 -0.25
CA ALA A 125 6.08 -17.36 -1.28
C ALA A 125 5.76 -18.00 -2.66
N ASN A 126 5.89 -19.32 -2.79
CA ASN A 126 5.84 -20.03 -4.09
C ASN A 126 6.81 -19.43 -5.13
N THR A 127 8.07 -19.25 -4.71
CA THR A 127 9.14 -18.63 -5.53
C THR A 127 10.33 -19.57 -5.71
N SER A 128 11.30 -19.19 -6.56
CA SER A 128 12.47 -20.01 -6.92
C SER A 128 13.80 -19.24 -6.81
N TYR A 129 13.96 -18.46 -5.74
CA TYR A 129 15.20 -17.77 -5.43
C TYR A 129 16.34 -18.76 -5.19
N ARG A 130 17.53 -18.46 -5.73
CA ARG A 130 18.71 -19.33 -5.59
C ARG A 130 19.53 -18.95 -4.37
N SER A 131 19.73 -19.88 -3.44
CA SER A 131 20.68 -19.77 -2.33
C SER A 131 22.14 -19.55 -2.81
N SER A 132 22.45 -19.97 -4.04
CA SER A 132 23.73 -19.71 -4.70
C SER A 132 23.92 -18.27 -5.21
N SER A 133 22.87 -17.43 -5.23
CA SER A 133 22.92 -16.03 -5.68
C SER A 133 23.84 -15.17 -4.81
N LYS A 134 24.69 -14.36 -5.44
CA LYS A 134 25.58 -13.41 -4.73
C LYS A 134 24.78 -12.39 -3.91
N ASN A 135 23.70 -11.85 -4.47
CA ASN A 135 22.90 -10.82 -3.80
C ASN A 135 22.17 -11.38 -2.57
N THR A 136 21.46 -12.50 -2.74
CA THR A 136 20.75 -13.20 -1.65
C THR A 136 21.69 -13.56 -0.50
N LYS A 137 22.87 -14.13 -0.81
CA LYS A 137 23.91 -14.41 0.20
C LYS A 137 24.41 -13.16 0.90
N ALA A 138 24.61 -12.04 0.20
CA ALA A 138 25.10 -10.81 0.80
C ALA A 138 24.10 -10.25 1.85
N HIS A 139 22.81 -10.20 1.50
CA HIS A 139 21.78 -9.72 2.43
C HIS A 139 21.62 -10.62 3.66
N ILE A 140 21.56 -11.95 3.48
CA ILE A 140 21.40 -12.89 4.60
C ILE A 140 22.65 -12.88 5.51
N ARG A 141 23.86 -12.89 4.93
CA ARG A 141 25.11 -12.78 5.71
C ARG A 141 25.24 -11.48 6.50
N ALA A 142 24.75 -10.37 5.96
CA ALA A 142 24.75 -9.10 6.69
C ALA A 142 23.92 -9.22 7.99
N ARG A 143 22.70 -9.77 7.91
CA ARG A 143 21.82 -9.96 9.08
C ARG A 143 22.34 -11.03 10.05
N LEU A 144 22.91 -12.13 9.56
CA LEU A 144 23.58 -13.12 10.42
C LEU A 144 24.77 -12.50 11.18
N LYS A 145 25.55 -11.62 10.54
CA LYS A 145 26.68 -10.91 11.17
C LYS A 145 26.22 -9.84 12.18
N GLU A 146 25.04 -9.26 11.99
CA GLU A 146 24.39 -8.36 12.95
C GLU A 146 23.83 -9.12 14.18
N GLY A 147 23.81 -10.46 14.16
CA GLY A 147 23.39 -11.30 15.28
C GLY A 147 21.97 -11.86 15.18
N PHE A 148 21.27 -11.64 14.07
CA PHE A 148 19.92 -12.20 13.86
C PHE A 148 19.96 -13.71 13.62
N THR A 149 18.99 -14.42 14.18
CA THR A 149 18.87 -15.89 14.10
C THR A 149 18.04 -16.34 12.90
N VAL A 150 18.18 -17.60 12.49
CA VAL A 150 17.32 -18.23 11.45
C VAL A 150 15.83 -18.05 11.76
N GLN A 151 15.44 -18.08 13.04
CA GLN A 151 14.06 -17.91 13.45
C GLN A 151 13.56 -16.47 13.22
N ASP A 152 14.42 -15.46 13.35
CA ASP A 152 14.09 -14.07 13.03
C ASP A 152 13.81 -13.91 11.53
N PHE A 153 14.58 -14.58 10.65
CA PHE A 153 14.28 -14.59 9.21
C PHE A 153 12.92 -15.23 8.91
N LYS A 154 12.63 -16.40 9.50
CA LYS A 154 11.32 -17.08 9.31
C LYS A 154 10.16 -16.18 9.76
N THR A 155 10.31 -15.53 10.91
CA THR A 155 9.34 -14.56 11.45
C THR A 155 9.09 -13.40 10.48
N VAL A 156 10.15 -12.81 9.91
CA VAL A 156 10.02 -11.74 8.90
C VAL A 156 9.35 -12.25 7.61
N ILE A 157 9.67 -13.47 7.16
CA ILE A 157 9.08 -14.08 5.97
C ILE A 157 7.57 -14.26 6.16
N ASP A 158 7.16 -14.94 7.24
CA ASP A 158 5.75 -15.22 7.52
C ASP A 158 4.93 -13.93 7.67
N GLY A 159 5.48 -12.96 8.41
CA GLY A 159 4.89 -11.64 8.61
C GLY A 159 4.67 -10.85 7.34
N ARG A 160 5.71 -10.74 6.50
CA ARG A 160 5.60 -10.02 5.22
C ARG A 160 4.71 -10.74 4.22
N ILE A 161 4.70 -12.08 4.20
CA ILE A 161 3.78 -12.85 3.36
C ILE A 161 2.33 -12.64 3.80
N LYS A 162 2.03 -12.72 5.10
CA LYS A 162 0.71 -12.40 5.67
C LYS A 162 0.25 -10.99 5.28
N ALA A 163 1.15 -10.01 5.32
CA ALA A 163 0.83 -8.62 5.02
C ALA A 163 0.71 -8.29 3.52
N TRP A 164 1.52 -8.90 2.65
CA TRP A 164 1.70 -8.44 1.27
C TRP A 164 1.29 -9.44 0.18
N ALA A 165 1.21 -10.74 0.47
CA ALA A 165 0.89 -11.74 -0.57
C ALA A 165 -0.51 -11.57 -1.17
N LYS A 166 -1.43 -10.91 -0.44
CA LYS A 166 -2.80 -10.60 -0.89
C LYS A 166 -2.97 -9.21 -1.54
N ASP A 167 -2.03 -8.27 -1.39
CA ASP A 167 -2.11 -6.95 -2.06
C ASP A 167 -1.35 -7.04 -3.41
N PRO A 168 -2.04 -6.88 -4.56
CA PRO A 168 -1.43 -6.98 -5.89
C PRO A 168 -0.28 -6.00 -6.16
N ARG A 169 -0.13 -4.95 -5.35
CA ARG A 169 0.97 -3.97 -5.45
C ARG A 169 2.14 -4.32 -4.55
N MET A 170 1.91 -5.07 -3.47
CA MET A 170 2.94 -5.36 -2.47
C MET A 170 3.57 -6.75 -2.65
N CYS A 171 2.89 -7.69 -3.31
CA CYS A 171 3.39 -9.05 -3.51
C CYS A 171 4.74 -9.11 -4.27
N GLU A 172 5.01 -8.17 -5.19
CA GLU A 172 6.29 -8.08 -5.93
C GLU A 172 7.51 -7.76 -5.04
N TYR A 173 7.27 -7.32 -3.79
CA TYR A 173 8.31 -7.00 -2.81
C TYR A 173 8.67 -8.18 -1.89
N ILE A 174 8.06 -9.35 -2.06
CA ILE A 174 8.45 -10.60 -1.39
C ILE A 174 9.71 -11.17 -2.06
N ARG A 175 10.85 -10.51 -1.80
CA ARG A 175 12.16 -10.84 -2.38
C ARG A 175 13.32 -10.57 -1.41
N PRO A 176 14.45 -11.31 -1.48
CA PRO A 176 15.50 -11.25 -0.46
C PRO A 176 16.13 -9.88 -0.22
N ASP A 177 16.27 -9.05 -1.27
CA ASP A 177 16.79 -7.68 -1.19
C ASP A 177 15.89 -6.74 -0.39
N THR A 178 14.58 -6.96 -0.48
CA THR A 178 13.59 -6.14 0.24
C THR A 178 13.38 -6.67 1.66
N LEU A 179 13.16 -7.98 1.82
CA LEU A 179 12.93 -8.61 3.13
C LEU A 179 14.14 -8.48 4.06
N PHE A 180 15.35 -8.70 3.54
CA PHE A 180 16.60 -8.73 4.31
C PHE A 180 17.46 -7.45 4.08
N GLY A 181 16.87 -6.43 3.47
CA GLY A 181 17.41 -5.08 3.34
C GLY A 181 17.50 -4.33 4.68
N SER A 182 17.81 -3.03 4.64
CA SER A 182 18.05 -2.19 5.83
C SER A 182 16.85 -2.05 6.79
N LYS A 183 15.66 -2.52 6.41
CA LYS A 183 14.44 -2.51 7.22
C LYS A 183 14.18 -3.81 7.98
N PHE A 184 15.08 -4.79 7.92
CA PHE A 184 14.90 -6.12 8.52
C PHE A 184 14.45 -6.08 9.99
N GLU A 185 15.14 -5.31 10.85
CA GLU A 185 14.78 -5.17 12.26
C GLU A 185 13.37 -4.56 12.45
N SER A 186 13.02 -3.58 11.63
CA SER A 186 11.67 -2.98 11.65
C SER A 186 10.59 -3.99 11.24
N TYR A 187 10.86 -4.87 10.27
CA TYR A 187 9.93 -5.95 9.92
C TYR A 187 9.84 -7.00 11.02
N LEU A 188 10.96 -7.38 11.64
CA LEU A 188 10.99 -8.34 12.74
C LEU A 188 10.21 -7.83 13.97
N ASN A 189 10.38 -6.55 14.32
CA ASN A 189 9.68 -5.95 15.45
C ASN A 189 8.19 -5.69 15.15
N ALA A 190 7.81 -5.47 13.89
CA ALA A 190 6.41 -5.35 13.50
C ALA A 190 5.60 -6.64 13.74
N GLU A 191 6.22 -7.82 13.70
CA GLU A 191 5.56 -9.08 14.07
C GLU A 191 5.56 -9.35 15.58
N LYS A 192 6.51 -8.76 16.33
CA LYS A 192 6.59 -8.87 17.79
C LYS A 192 5.58 -7.96 18.49
N VAL A 193 5.25 -6.82 17.90
CA VAL A 193 4.10 -5.98 18.30
C VAL A 193 2.83 -6.66 17.79
N GLY A 194 2.40 -7.69 18.50
CA GLY A 194 1.20 -8.45 18.16
C GLY A 194 -0.01 -7.54 17.99
N ASN A 195 -0.60 -7.59 16.79
CA ASN A 195 -1.84 -6.92 16.41
C ASN A 195 -1.89 -5.39 16.65
N CYS A 196 -1.19 -4.63 15.80
CA CYS A 196 -1.78 -3.40 15.25
C CYS A 196 -2.67 -3.67 14.02
N THR A 197 -3.40 -4.79 14.04
CA THR A 197 -4.52 -5.01 13.11
C THR A 197 -5.64 -4.06 13.49
N SER A 198 -6.02 -3.18 12.57
CA SER A 198 -7.32 -2.54 12.62
C SER A 198 -8.41 -3.60 12.48
N GLN A 199 -8.87 -4.14 13.62
CA GLN A 199 -10.19 -4.76 13.69
C GLN A 199 -11.23 -3.70 13.36
N GLY A 200 -12.29 -4.08 12.66
CA GLY A 200 -13.13 -3.15 11.89
C GLY A 200 -13.36 -3.58 10.43
N GLY A 201 -12.98 -4.80 10.05
CA GLY A 201 -13.43 -5.45 8.80
C GLY A 201 -14.49 -6.53 9.05
N ASP A 202 -14.73 -6.85 10.33
CA ASP A 202 -15.43 -8.02 10.84
C ASP A 202 -16.92 -7.77 11.14
N GLY A 203 -17.37 -6.51 11.15
CA GLY A 203 -18.79 -6.13 11.27
C GLY A 203 -19.43 -5.60 9.98
N LEU A 204 -18.66 -5.41 8.90
CA LEU A 204 -19.19 -4.89 7.64
C LEU A 204 -20.13 -5.86 6.94
N ASP A 205 -19.89 -7.18 7.06
CA ASP A 205 -20.76 -8.19 6.45
C ASP A 205 -22.14 -8.25 7.12
N GLU A 206 -22.22 -8.14 8.46
CA GLU A 206 -23.50 -8.07 9.19
C GLU A 206 -24.29 -6.80 8.84
N VAL A 207 -23.61 -5.65 8.78
CA VAL A 207 -24.23 -4.38 8.36
C VAL A 207 -24.70 -4.47 6.90
N PHE A 208 -23.92 -5.06 6.00
CA PHE A 208 -24.31 -5.20 4.59
C PHE A 208 -25.49 -6.17 4.41
N GLU A 209 -25.59 -7.23 5.23
CA GLU A 209 -26.75 -8.11 5.27
C GLU A 209 -28.01 -7.42 5.85
N GLU A 210 -27.89 -6.61 6.90
CA GLU A 210 -29.01 -5.86 7.48
C GLU A 210 -29.54 -4.82 6.48
N TYR A 211 -28.66 -4.01 5.90
CA TYR A 211 -29.03 -3.05 4.87
C TYR A 211 -29.59 -3.75 3.62
N GLY A 212 -29.02 -4.89 3.21
CA GLY A 212 -29.53 -5.70 2.10
C GLY A 212 -30.99 -6.17 2.29
N LYS A 213 -31.38 -6.48 3.53
CA LYS A 213 -32.78 -6.82 3.88
C LYS A 213 -33.69 -5.59 3.73
N ILE A 214 -33.28 -4.43 4.26
CA ILE A 214 -34.03 -3.17 4.20
C ILE A 214 -34.29 -2.73 2.73
N TYR A 215 -33.29 -2.83 1.85
CA TYR A 215 -33.48 -2.48 0.43
C TYR A 215 -34.42 -3.44 -0.29
N ASN A 216 -34.35 -4.74 0.00
CA ASN A 216 -35.19 -5.74 -0.66
C ASN A 216 -36.67 -5.61 -0.22
N GLU A 217 -36.93 -5.34 1.07
CA GLU A 217 -38.27 -5.06 1.59
C GLU A 217 -38.88 -3.77 1.00
N ARG A 218 -38.07 -2.71 0.83
CA ARG A 218 -38.51 -1.47 0.16
C ARG A 218 -38.78 -1.66 -1.33
N ALA A 219 -37.98 -2.44 -2.04
CA ALA A 219 -38.20 -2.76 -3.45
C ALA A 219 -39.53 -3.49 -3.67
N ILE A 220 -39.83 -4.50 -2.84
CA ILE A 220 -41.10 -5.24 -2.87
C ILE A 220 -42.30 -4.29 -2.63
N SER A 221 -42.20 -3.39 -1.65
CA SER A 221 -43.24 -2.40 -1.32
C SER A 221 -43.54 -1.44 -2.48
N ILE A 222 -42.52 -0.95 -3.19
CA ILE A 222 -42.70 -0.08 -4.36
C ILE A 222 -43.38 -0.84 -5.52
N GLU A 223 -42.96 -2.08 -5.81
CA GLU A 223 -43.63 -2.88 -6.83
C GLU A 223 -45.07 -3.29 -6.46
N GLU A 224 -45.41 -3.42 -5.18
CA GLU A 224 -46.80 -3.61 -4.75
C GLU A 224 -47.63 -2.33 -4.90
N LEU A 225 -47.07 -1.16 -4.58
CA LEU A 225 -47.74 0.13 -4.79
C LEU A 225 -48.00 0.41 -6.28
N ASP A 226 -47.04 0.13 -7.17
CA ASP A 226 -47.24 0.25 -8.62
C ASP A 226 -48.28 -0.76 -9.15
N ARG A 227 -48.28 -2.00 -8.63
CA ARG A 227 -49.33 -2.99 -8.94
C ARG A 227 -50.72 -2.55 -8.48
N MET A 228 -50.84 -1.86 -7.34
CA MET A 228 -52.09 -1.28 -6.86
C MET A 228 -52.51 -0.03 -7.67
N ALA A 229 -51.55 0.75 -8.19
CA ALA A 229 -51.80 1.92 -9.02
C ALA A 229 -52.32 1.57 -10.42
N VAL A 230 -51.90 0.43 -10.99
CA VAL A 230 -52.35 -0.06 -12.32
C VAL A 230 -53.68 -0.83 -12.25
N ALA A 231 -54.20 -1.12 -11.05
CA ALA A 231 -55.42 -1.91 -10.84
C ALA A 231 -56.71 -1.08 -10.67
N ASN A 232 -56.69 0.24 -10.90
CA ASN A 232 -57.84 1.15 -10.84
C ASN A 232 -58.14 1.81 -12.20
#